data_AF-A0A9Q1D4L1-F1
#
_entry.id   AF-A0A9Q1D4L1-F1
#
_cell.length_a   1.000
_cell.length_b   1.000
_cell.length_c   1.000
_cell.angle_alpha   90.00
_cell.angle_beta   90.00
_cell.angle_gamma   90.00
#
_symmetry.space_group_name_H-M   'P 1'
#
loop_
_entity.id
_entity.type
_entity.pdbx_description
1 polymer ?
#
loop_
_entity_poly.entity_id
_entity_poly.type
_entity_poly.pdbx_seq_one_letter_code
_entity_poly.pdbx_strand_id
1 'polypeptide(L)'
;MEFEKLQQYLKEEEAARITALREEEEQKSQMMKKKIEKMTEEISSLSEQIRAIEQELGAEDLSFLQSYKDTQIRAQCTLGDPEKVSGALIDVAKHLGNLKYRVWEKMLGTVQYTPVTLDPNTADPKLSLSEDLTSVRDSDERQQVPDNPERFDWGWCVLGSEGFSSGRHCWDAEVGDDEYWVVGVVKESISRKGGVALSPAGGVWGIQQYWSGEYTALTSPPTPLTVLRDLQRVRVQLDWDRGEVSFSDPSNNTPLYTFRHSFTERLFPFFSPSTHGMQICPLKVSVSVK
;
A
#
# COMPACT_ATOMS: atom_id res chain seq x y z
N MET A 1 -4.18 -17.46 -5.21
CA MET A 1 -3.08 -16.89 -6.05
C MET A 1 -3.11 -15.37 -5.96
N GLU A 2 -1.96 -14.69 -6.01
CA GLU A 2 -1.89 -13.21 -5.86
C GLU A 2 -2.76 -12.45 -6.85
N PHE A 3 -2.77 -12.85 -8.13
CA PHE A 3 -3.63 -12.22 -9.14
C PHE A 3 -5.12 -12.30 -8.83
N GLU A 4 -5.58 -13.36 -8.16
CA GLU A 4 -7.00 -13.47 -7.76
C GLU A 4 -7.34 -12.45 -6.69
N LYS A 5 -6.43 -12.19 -5.73
CA LYS A 5 -6.62 -11.15 -4.72
C LYS A 5 -6.73 -9.76 -5.38
N LEU A 6 -5.87 -9.47 -6.36
CA LEU A 6 -5.92 -8.21 -7.11
C LEU A 6 -7.22 -8.08 -7.93
N GLN A 7 -7.64 -9.15 -8.60
CA GLN A 7 -8.89 -9.16 -9.36
C GLN A 7 -10.11 -8.97 -8.45
N GLN A 8 -10.13 -9.61 -7.28
CA GLN A 8 -11.20 -9.48 -6.30
C GLN A 8 -11.29 -8.04 -5.78
N TYR A 9 -10.16 -7.43 -5.44
CA TYR A 9 -10.10 -6.03 -5.03
C TYR A 9 -10.69 -5.08 -6.08
N LEU A 10 -10.32 -5.27 -7.35
CA LEU A 10 -10.83 -4.44 -8.44
C LEU A 10 -12.35 -4.59 -8.63
N LYS A 11 -12.88 -5.81 -8.50
CA LYS A 11 -14.33 -6.06 -8.56
C LYS A 11 -15.08 -5.37 -7.42
N GLU A 12 -14.52 -5.38 -6.21
CA GLU A 12 -15.12 -4.72 -5.05
C GLU A 12 -15.15 -3.20 -5.20
N GLU A 13 -14.04 -2.59 -5.66
CA GLU A 13 -13.97 -1.14 -5.90
C GLU A 13 -14.88 -0.72 -7.08
N GLU A 14 -15.02 -1.55 -8.12
CA GLU A 14 -16.00 -1.33 -9.20
C GLU A 14 -17.44 -1.38 -8.67
N ALA A 15 -17.80 -2.43 -7.91
CA ALA A 15 -19.13 -2.59 -7.35
C ALA A 15 -19.49 -1.44 -6.38
N ALA A 16 -18.56 -1.02 -5.53
CA ALA A 16 -18.74 0.11 -4.62
C ALA A 16 -19.04 1.42 -5.39
N ARG A 17 -18.36 1.65 -6.52
CA ARG A 17 -18.60 2.83 -7.37
C ARG A 17 -19.92 2.78 -8.11
N ILE A 18 -20.28 1.62 -8.67
CA ILE A 18 -21.60 1.43 -9.30
C ILE A 18 -22.70 1.70 -8.27
N THR A 19 -22.50 1.27 -7.03
CA THR A 19 -23.44 1.51 -5.93
C THR A 19 -23.56 3.00 -5.61
N ALA A 20 -22.43 3.69 -5.41
CA ALA A 20 -22.41 5.14 -5.17
C ALA A 20 -23.03 5.97 -6.32
N LEU A 21 -22.88 5.52 -7.57
CA LEU A 21 -23.52 6.14 -8.72
C LEU A 21 -25.05 5.96 -8.70
N ARG A 22 -25.53 4.75 -8.40
CA ARG A 22 -26.98 4.46 -8.28
C ARG A 22 -27.62 5.24 -7.13
N GLU A 23 -26.93 5.37 -6.00
CA GLU A 23 -27.38 6.17 -4.86
C GLU A 23 -27.52 7.65 -5.25
N GLU A 24 -26.55 8.19 -5.99
CA GLU A 24 -26.63 9.56 -6.49
C GLU A 24 -27.78 9.74 -7.48
N GLU A 25 -27.94 8.83 -8.43
CA GLU A 25 -29.06 8.82 -9.39
C GLU A 25 -30.41 8.86 -8.68
N GLU A 26 -30.63 7.99 -7.69
CA GLU A 26 -31.86 7.95 -6.91
C GLU A 26 -32.09 9.27 -6.16
N GLN A 27 -31.06 9.81 -5.52
CA GLN A 27 -31.15 11.11 -4.84
C GLN A 27 -31.53 12.25 -5.80
N LYS A 28 -30.91 12.31 -6.99
CA LYS A 28 -31.23 13.33 -8.00
C LYS A 28 -32.64 13.16 -8.55
N SER A 29 -33.05 11.91 -8.80
CA SER A 29 -34.39 11.57 -9.28
C SER A 29 -35.48 11.98 -8.29
N GLN A 30 -35.31 11.63 -7.01
CA GLN A 30 -36.24 12.02 -5.94
C GLN A 30 -36.33 13.54 -5.78
N MET A 31 -35.20 14.25 -5.88
CA MET A 31 -35.19 15.71 -5.85
C MET A 31 -36.00 16.31 -7.00
N MET A 32 -35.82 15.79 -8.21
CA MET A 32 -36.54 16.27 -9.39
C MET A 32 -38.03 15.97 -9.30
N LYS A 33 -38.40 14.78 -8.82
CA LYS A 33 -39.79 14.39 -8.58
C LYS A 33 -40.50 15.36 -7.64
N LYS A 34 -39.90 15.68 -6.48
CA LYS A 34 -40.46 16.66 -5.52
C LYS A 34 -40.62 18.06 -6.13
N LYS A 35 -39.68 18.48 -6.98
CA LYS A 35 -39.77 19.78 -7.68
C LYS A 35 -40.89 19.79 -8.72
N ILE A 36 -41.09 18.69 -9.47
CA ILE A 36 -42.21 18.53 -10.41
C ILE A 36 -43.55 18.50 -9.68
N GLU A 37 -43.65 17.78 -8.56
CA GLU A 37 -44.87 17.74 -7.73
C GLU A 37 -45.24 19.14 -7.24
N LYS A 38 -44.28 19.89 -6.68
CA LYS A 38 -44.50 21.28 -6.25
C LYS A 38 -44.97 22.18 -7.40
N MET A 39 -44.32 22.10 -8.56
CA MET A 39 -44.73 22.88 -9.74
C MET A 39 -46.14 22.50 -10.21
N THR A 40 -46.50 21.22 -10.11
CA THR A 40 -47.84 20.72 -10.49
C THR A 40 -48.92 21.26 -9.54
N GLU A 41 -48.64 21.33 -8.23
CA GLU A 41 -49.52 21.96 -7.24
C GLU A 41 -49.69 23.47 -7.48
N GLU A 42 -48.59 24.18 -7.76
CA GLU A 42 -48.60 25.60 -8.09
C GLU A 42 -49.44 25.86 -9.36
N ILE A 43 -49.23 25.07 -10.44
CA ILE A 43 -50.02 25.14 -11.68
C ILE A 43 -51.51 24.88 -11.42
N SER A 44 -51.83 23.89 -10.59
CA SER A 44 -53.22 23.56 -10.26
C SER A 44 -53.90 24.71 -9.49
N SER A 45 -53.22 25.28 -8.50
CA SER A 45 -53.72 26.43 -7.75
C SER A 45 -53.93 27.67 -8.64
N LEU A 46 -52.98 27.97 -9.53
CA LEU A 46 -53.10 29.03 -10.53
C LEU A 46 -54.30 28.80 -11.45
N SER A 47 -54.47 27.57 -11.93
CA SER A 47 -55.58 27.21 -12.84
C SER A 47 -56.94 27.37 -12.16
N GLU A 48 -57.06 27.02 -10.88
CA GLU A 48 -58.28 27.22 -10.09
C GLU A 48 -58.59 28.70 -9.87
N GLN A 49 -57.56 29.52 -9.58
CA GLN A 49 -57.71 30.97 -9.44
C GLN A 49 -58.18 31.62 -10.75
N ILE A 50 -57.58 31.25 -11.89
CA ILE A 50 -57.99 31.73 -13.21
C ILE A 50 -59.45 31.39 -13.47
N ARG A 51 -59.86 30.13 -13.28
CA ARG A 51 -61.24 29.68 -13.49
C ARG A 51 -62.23 30.44 -12.60
N ALA A 52 -61.87 30.71 -11.35
CA ALA A 52 -62.73 31.44 -10.43
C ALA A 52 -62.90 32.90 -10.85
N ILE A 53 -61.84 33.54 -11.36
CA ILE A 53 -61.89 34.90 -11.90
C ILE A 53 -62.74 34.95 -13.18
N GLU A 54 -62.57 33.98 -14.09
CA GLU A 54 -63.38 33.87 -15.31
C GLU A 54 -64.88 33.74 -15.02
N GLN A 55 -65.26 32.97 -13.99
CA GLN A 55 -66.64 32.83 -13.55
C GLN A 55 -67.22 34.13 -12.98
N GLU A 56 -66.45 34.84 -12.14
CA GLU A 56 -66.88 36.12 -11.57
C GLU A 56 -67.04 37.20 -12.65
N LEU A 57 -66.15 37.23 -13.66
CA LEU A 57 -66.25 38.14 -14.81
C LEU A 57 -67.46 37.86 -15.72
N GLY A 58 -67.97 36.62 -15.72
CA GLY A 58 -69.15 36.23 -16.50
C GLY A 58 -70.49 36.46 -15.78
N ALA A 59 -70.49 36.98 -14.55
CA ALA A 59 -71.70 37.22 -13.76
C ALA A 59 -72.43 38.51 -14.18
N GLU A 60 -73.71 38.66 -13.80
CA GLU A 60 -74.51 39.86 -14.09
C GLU A 60 -73.90 41.12 -13.45
N ASP A 61 -73.97 42.26 -14.14
CA ASP A 61 -73.27 43.52 -13.81
C ASP A 61 -73.34 43.93 -12.32
N LEU A 62 -74.50 43.81 -11.68
CA LEU A 62 -74.69 44.17 -10.27
C LEU A 62 -73.98 43.22 -9.30
N SER A 63 -73.92 41.93 -9.63
CA SER A 63 -73.24 40.90 -8.82
C SER A 63 -71.72 40.97 -8.96
N PHE A 64 -71.22 41.23 -10.18
CA PHE A 64 -69.81 41.51 -10.42
C PHE A 64 -69.31 42.76 -9.68
N LEU A 65 -70.08 43.86 -9.71
CA LEU A 65 -69.72 45.09 -8.99
C LEU A 65 -69.62 44.89 -7.47
N GLN A 66 -70.41 43.96 -6.90
CA GLN A 66 -70.34 43.60 -5.48
C GLN A 66 -69.07 42.80 -5.15
N SER A 67 -68.62 41.90 -6.04
CA SER A 67 -67.44 41.04 -5.82
C SER A 67 -66.12 41.63 -6.36
N TYR A 68 -66.16 42.75 -7.08
CA TYR A 68 -65.01 43.32 -7.80
C TYR A 68 -63.73 43.46 -6.95
N LYS A 69 -63.85 43.89 -5.69
CA LYS A 69 -62.69 44.04 -4.79
C LYS A 69 -62.03 42.70 -4.48
N ASP A 70 -62.82 41.65 -4.29
CA ASP A 70 -62.32 40.32 -4.00
C ASP A 70 -61.68 39.70 -5.25
N THR A 71 -62.27 39.92 -6.43
CA THR A 71 -61.68 39.54 -7.72
C THR A 71 -60.34 40.25 -7.96
N GLN A 72 -60.26 41.55 -7.65
CA GLN A 72 -59.03 42.34 -7.80
C GLN A 72 -57.90 41.83 -6.90
N ILE A 73 -58.20 41.45 -5.66
CA ILE A 73 -57.22 40.85 -4.74
C ILE A 73 -56.79 39.47 -5.25
N ARG A 74 -57.73 38.65 -5.72
CA ARG A 74 -57.43 37.31 -6.25
C ARG A 74 -56.59 37.34 -7.54
N ALA A 75 -56.79 38.37 -8.36
CA ALA A 75 -56.01 38.58 -9.59
C ALA A 75 -54.55 39.00 -9.32
N GLN A 76 -54.21 39.43 -8.10
CA GLN A 76 -52.82 39.69 -7.74
C GLN A 76 -52.08 38.37 -7.51
N CYS A 77 -51.43 37.88 -8.56
CA CYS A 77 -50.58 36.71 -8.49
C CYS A 77 -49.33 37.02 -7.64
N THR A 78 -49.14 36.28 -6.55
CA THR A 78 -48.00 36.42 -5.63
C THR A 78 -46.97 35.29 -5.79
N LEU A 79 -47.20 34.36 -6.72
CA LEU A 79 -46.29 33.25 -7.00
C LEU A 79 -45.03 33.75 -7.68
N GLY A 80 -43.87 33.34 -7.16
CA GLY A 80 -42.57 33.64 -7.75
C GLY A 80 -42.28 32.75 -8.96
N ASP A 81 -41.29 33.15 -9.76
CA ASP A 81 -40.82 32.34 -10.90
C ASP A 81 -40.29 30.97 -10.44
N PRO A 82 -40.45 29.91 -11.27
CA PRO A 82 -39.86 28.62 -11.00
C PRO A 82 -38.35 28.70 -10.83
N GLU A 83 -37.85 28.23 -9.68
CA GLU A 83 -36.41 28.21 -9.40
C GLU A 83 -35.66 27.23 -10.31
N LYS A 84 -34.52 27.67 -10.86
CA LYS A 84 -33.57 26.76 -11.50
C LYS A 84 -32.96 25.81 -10.47
N VAL A 85 -33.06 24.51 -10.73
CA VAL A 85 -32.51 23.48 -9.83
C VAL A 85 -31.00 23.31 -10.08
N SER A 86 -30.19 23.78 -9.14
CA SER A 86 -28.74 23.51 -9.14
C SER A 86 -28.45 22.08 -8.70
N GLY A 87 -27.40 21.47 -9.27
CA GLY A 87 -26.95 20.14 -8.88
C GLY A 87 -27.93 19.01 -9.23
N ALA A 88 -28.80 19.17 -10.23
CA ALA A 88 -29.72 18.13 -10.69
C ALA A 88 -29.04 17.01 -11.48
N LEU A 89 -27.89 17.29 -12.09
CA LEU A 89 -27.16 16.34 -12.91
C LEU A 89 -26.27 15.44 -12.06
N ILE A 90 -25.96 14.27 -12.60
CA ILE A 90 -24.92 13.38 -12.08
C ILE A 90 -23.57 14.07 -12.17
N ASP A 91 -22.81 14.02 -11.07
CA ASP A 91 -21.44 14.51 -11.03
C ASP A 91 -20.49 13.48 -11.69
N VAL A 92 -20.40 13.54 -13.02
CA VAL A 92 -19.53 12.65 -13.80
C VAL A 92 -18.05 12.78 -13.36
N ALA A 93 -17.62 13.99 -12.99
CA ALA A 93 -16.25 14.23 -12.55
C ALA A 93 -15.94 13.56 -11.21
N LYS A 94 -16.90 13.51 -10.28
CA LYS A 94 -16.77 12.76 -9.01
C LYS A 94 -16.56 11.26 -9.25
N HIS A 95 -17.25 10.68 -10.23
CA HIS A 95 -17.20 9.23 -10.50
C HIS A 95 -16.01 8.79 -11.35
N LEU A 96 -15.66 9.57 -12.37
CA LEU A 96 -14.61 9.21 -13.35
C LEU A 96 -13.29 9.96 -13.14
N GLY A 97 -13.30 11.08 -12.41
CA GLY A 97 -12.13 11.92 -12.19
C GLY A 97 -11.00 11.16 -11.49
N ASN A 98 -9.85 11.08 -12.16
CA ASN A 98 -8.65 10.36 -11.71
C ASN A 98 -8.94 8.93 -11.23
N LEU A 99 -9.94 8.27 -11.84
CA LEU A 99 -10.40 6.94 -11.42
C LEU A 99 -9.23 5.95 -11.29
N LYS A 100 -8.45 5.77 -12.36
CA LYS A 100 -7.33 4.83 -12.38
C LYS A 100 -6.32 5.11 -11.27
N TYR A 101 -5.97 6.38 -11.07
CA TYR A 101 -5.03 6.79 -10.02
C TYR A 101 -5.60 6.51 -8.62
N ARG A 102 -6.86 6.90 -8.34
CA ARG A 102 -7.49 6.70 -7.03
C ARG A 102 -7.61 5.22 -6.66
N VAL A 103 -7.96 4.37 -7.63
CA VAL A 103 -8.02 2.91 -7.43
C VAL A 103 -6.63 2.38 -7.12
N TRP A 104 -5.62 2.75 -7.91
CA TRP A 104 -4.24 2.32 -7.71
C TRP A 104 -3.65 2.83 -6.38
N GLU A 105 -3.92 4.08 -5.99
CA GLU A 105 -3.46 4.68 -4.73
C GLU A 105 -4.07 3.98 -3.51
N LYS A 106 -5.38 3.70 -3.53
CA LYS A 106 -6.02 2.89 -2.48
C LYS A 106 -5.43 1.48 -2.42
N MET A 107 -5.20 0.88 -3.58
CA MET A 107 -4.62 -0.46 -3.70
C MET A 107 -3.20 -0.49 -3.12
N LEU A 108 -2.40 0.57 -3.27
CA LEU A 108 -1.07 0.67 -2.68
C LEU A 108 -1.11 0.52 -1.15
N GLY A 109 -2.17 0.99 -0.50
CA GLY A 109 -2.37 0.79 0.95
C GLY A 109 -2.59 -0.67 1.36
N THR A 110 -2.90 -1.56 0.42
CA THR A 110 -3.10 -2.99 0.65
C THR A 110 -1.90 -3.85 0.25
N VAL A 111 -0.95 -3.29 -0.50
CA VAL A 111 0.23 -4.00 -1.01
C VAL A 111 1.42 -3.71 -0.10
N GLN A 112 2.13 -4.75 0.30
CA GLN A 112 3.40 -4.63 1.00
C GLN A 112 4.54 -4.68 -0.01
N TYR A 113 5.50 -3.77 0.14
CA TYR A 113 6.74 -3.79 -0.65
C TYR A 113 7.89 -4.21 0.26
N THR A 114 8.56 -5.29 -0.09
CA THR A 114 9.79 -5.72 0.56
C THR A 114 10.99 -5.37 -0.34
N PRO A 115 12.01 -4.67 0.19
CA PRO A 115 13.15 -4.23 -0.61
C PRO A 115 14.10 -5.37 -1.01
N VAL A 116 13.93 -6.55 -0.41
CA VAL A 116 14.67 -7.77 -0.73
C VAL A 116 13.68 -8.92 -0.84
N THR A 117 13.84 -9.71 -1.90
CA THR A 117 13.16 -11.00 -2.09
C THR A 117 14.20 -12.10 -1.97
N LEU A 118 13.93 -13.14 -1.19
CA LEU A 118 14.86 -14.27 -1.03
C LEU A 118 14.84 -15.16 -2.27
N ASP A 119 15.98 -15.74 -2.65
CA ASP A 119 16.10 -16.63 -3.80
C ASP A 119 16.12 -18.11 -3.39
N PRO A 120 15.05 -18.88 -3.66
CA PRO A 120 14.98 -20.31 -3.38
C PRO A 120 16.04 -21.14 -4.10
N ASN A 121 16.64 -20.66 -5.19
CA ASN A 121 17.70 -21.38 -5.90
C ASN A 121 19.02 -21.34 -5.13
N THR A 122 19.23 -20.31 -4.30
CA THR A 122 20.44 -20.16 -3.48
C THR A 122 20.31 -20.83 -2.12
N ALA A 123 19.09 -21.02 -1.62
CA ALA A 123 18.83 -21.47 -0.27
C ALA A 123 19.36 -22.88 0.03
N ASP A 124 20.04 -23.03 1.17
CA ASP A 124 20.41 -24.33 1.73
C ASP A 124 19.16 -25.23 1.86
N PRO A 125 19.23 -26.53 1.47
CA PRO A 125 18.11 -27.46 1.61
C PRO A 125 17.54 -27.63 3.03
N LYS A 126 18.25 -27.20 4.08
CA LYS A 126 17.71 -27.16 5.45
C LYS A 126 16.91 -25.89 5.76
N LEU A 127 16.79 -24.95 4.84
CA LEU A 127 15.98 -23.76 5.04
C LEU A 127 14.58 -23.94 4.46
N SER A 128 13.61 -23.32 5.11
CA SER A 128 12.27 -23.12 4.56
C SER A 128 11.99 -21.64 4.36
N LEU A 129 11.46 -21.29 3.17
CA LEU A 129 11.06 -19.94 2.82
C LEU A 129 9.53 -19.79 2.89
N SER A 130 9.06 -18.59 3.21
CA SER A 130 7.64 -18.23 3.09
C SER A 130 7.20 -18.17 1.62
N GLU A 131 5.89 -18.27 1.37
CA GLU A 131 5.30 -18.19 0.02
C GLU A 131 5.61 -16.86 -0.69
N ASP A 132 5.68 -15.77 0.08
CA ASP A 132 6.02 -14.43 -0.42
C ASP A 132 7.53 -14.17 -0.52
N LEU A 133 8.37 -15.15 -0.17
CA LEU A 133 9.83 -15.08 -0.23
C LEU A 133 10.44 -13.94 0.62
N THR A 134 9.76 -13.55 1.70
CA THR A 134 10.22 -12.50 2.63
C THR A 134 10.77 -13.04 3.94
N SER A 135 10.50 -14.31 4.27
CA SER A 135 10.95 -14.94 5.51
C SER A 135 11.68 -16.25 5.23
N VAL A 136 12.64 -16.56 6.10
CA VAL A 136 13.42 -17.80 6.07
C VAL A 136 13.66 -18.32 7.48
N ARG A 137 13.59 -19.64 7.66
CA ARG A 137 13.85 -20.29 8.95
C ARG A 137 14.44 -21.68 8.74
N ASP A 138 15.09 -22.22 9.76
CA ASP A 138 15.48 -23.63 9.76
C ASP A 138 14.26 -24.55 9.57
N SER A 139 14.47 -25.64 8.86
CA SER A 139 13.48 -26.65 8.56
C SER A 139 13.85 -27.93 9.29
N ASP A 140 12.89 -28.52 10.01
CA ASP A 140 13.08 -29.79 10.74
C ASP A 140 13.60 -30.90 9.81
N GLU A 141 13.09 -30.91 8.58
CA GLU A 141 13.48 -31.84 7.54
C GLU A 141 14.20 -31.14 6.39
N ARG A 142 15.17 -31.83 5.80
CA ARG A 142 15.84 -31.39 4.58
C ARG A 142 14.85 -31.40 3.41
N GLN A 143 14.65 -30.25 2.80
CA GLN A 143 13.79 -30.07 1.64
C GLN A 143 14.29 -30.88 0.44
N GLN A 144 13.35 -31.50 -0.29
CA GLN A 144 13.61 -32.27 -1.51
C GLN A 144 13.70 -31.35 -2.73
N VAL A 145 14.70 -30.47 -2.73
CA VAL A 145 14.97 -29.53 -3.83
C VAL A 145 16.13 -30.04 -4.70
N PRO A 146 16.12 -29.79 -6.02
CA PRO A 146 17.22 -30.18 -6.90
C PRO A 146 18.48 -29.37 -6.56
N ASP A 147 19.63 -30.05 -6.63
CA ASP A 147 20.92 -29.38 -6.54
C ASP A 147 21.17 -28.53 -7.79
N ASN A 148 21.85 -27.40 -7.60
CA ASN A 148 22.27 -26.49 -8.67
C ASN A 148 23.56 -25.74 -8.23
N PRO A 149 24.30 -25.10 -9.16
CA PRO A 149 25.52 -24.37 -8.84
C PRO A 149 25.33 -23.19 -7.86
N GLU A 150 24.19 -22.53 -7.90
CA GLU A 150 23.86 -21.35 -7.09
C GLU A 150 23.54 -21.68 -5.63
N ARG A 151 23.12 -22.92 -5.36
CA ARG A 151 22.62 -23.40 -4.08
C ARG A 151 23.72 -23.61 -3.06
N PHE A 152 23.55 -23.05 -1.87
CA PHE A 152 24.35 -23.40 -0.71
C PHE A 152 24.09 -24.85 -0.29
N ASP A 153 25.14 -25.63 -0.07
CA ASP A 153 25.02 -27.01 0.45
C ASP A 153 25.36 -27.12 1.95
N TRP A 154 25.74 -26.00 2.55
CA TRP A 154 26.19 -25.90 3.92
C TRP A 154 25.91 -24.52 4.51
N GLY A 155 25.70 -24.49 5.83
CA GLY A 155 25.76 -23.26 6.63
C GLY A 155 24.45 -22.49 6.72
N TRP A 156 23.29 -23.08 6.38
CA TRP A 156 21.97 -22.44 6.51
C TRP A 156 21.91 -21.06 5.83
N CYS A 157 22.53 -20.93 4.66
CA CYS A 157 22.64 -19.66 3.95
C CYS A 157 21.57 -19.51 2.87
N VAL A 158 21.13 -18.27 2.65
CA VAL A 158 20.30 -17.87 1.52
C VAL A 158 20.65 -16.45 1.07
N LEU A 159 20.49 -16.15 -0.22
CA LEU A 159 20.67 -14.80 -0.76
C LEU A 159 19.34 -14.11 -1.05
N GLY A 160 19.41 -12.79 -1.17
CA GLY A 160 18.46 -12.03 -1.97
C GLY A 160 18.57 -12.36 -3.47
N SER A 161 17.46 -12.28 -4.20
CA SER A 161 17.37 -12.55 -5.64
C SER A 161 18.01 -11.47 -6.51
N GLU A 162 18.07 -10.24 -6.00
CA GLU A 162 18.69 -9.12 -6.69
C GLU A 162 20.05 -8.81 -6.07
N GLY A 163 21.03 -8.58 -6.94
CA GLY A 163 22.36 -8.14 -6.54
C GLY A 163 22.65 -6.73 -7.04
N PHE A 164 23.43 -5.99 -6.26
CA PHE A 164 23.70 -4.56 -6.45
C PHE A 164 25.11 -4.32 -6.96
N SER A 165 25.23 -3.44 -7.96
CA SER A 165 26.49 -3.06 -8.59
C SER A 165 26.67 -1.54 -8.70
N SER A 166 25.78 -0.77 -8.07
CA SER A 166 25.84 0.70 -7.96
C SER A 166 24.78 1.19 -6.98
N GLY A 167 24.89 2.44 -6.55
CA GLY A 167 23.86 3.14 -5.79
C GLY A 167 23.80 2.79 -4.31
N ARG A 168 22.70 3.22 -3.68
CA ARG A 168 22.43 3.06 -2.25
C ARG A 168 21.20 2.20 -2.04
N HIS A 169 21.35 1.17 -1.21
CA HIS A 169 20.32 0.17 -0.92
C HIS A 169 20.15 0.03 0.59
N CYS A 170 18.91 -0.20 1.03
CA CYS A 170 18.59 -0.28 2.45
C CYS A 170 17.46 -1.30 2.67
N TRP A 171 17.66 -2.18 3.63
CA TRP A 171 16.62 -3.09 4.11
C TRP A 171 16.78 -3.33 5.60
N ASP A 172 15.67 -3.65 6.25
CA ASP A 172 15.64 -4.05 7.64
C ASP A 172 15.35 -5.56 7.69
N ALA A 173 16.13 -6.29 8.46
CA ALA A 173 15.91 -7.71 8.75
C ALA A 173 15.49 -7.86 10.21
N GLU A 174 14.33 -8.46 10.43
CA GLU A 174 13.92 -8.97 11.72
C GLU A 174 14.70 -10.23 12.03
N VAL A 175 15.36 -10.21 13.19
CA VAL A 175 16.19 -11.31 13.71
C VAL A 175 15.61 -11.89 15.00
N GLY A 176 14.66 -11.17 15.63
CA GLY A 176 13.83 -11.66 16.72
C GLY A 176 14.63 -12.22 17.90
N ASP A 177 14.11 -13.31 18.46
CA ASP A 177 14.72 -14.04 19.59
C ASP A 177 15.59 -15.21 19.10
N ASP A 178 16.14 -15.14 17.89
CA ASP A 178 16.99 -16.20 17.36
C ASP A 178 18.34 -16.25 18.08
N GLU A 179 18.79 -17.45 18.45
CA GLU A 179 19.98 -17.63 19.29
C GLU A 179 21.28 -17.49 18.48
N TYR A 180 21.19 -17.65 17.17
CA TYR A 180 22.28 -17.46 16.22
C TYR A 180 21.72 -16.93 14.91
N TRP A 181 22.40 -15.95 14.33
CA TRP A 181 22.08 -15.48 12.98
C TRP A 181 23.26 -14.72 12.38
N VAL A 182 23.28 -14.63 11.06
CA VAL A 182 24.18 -13.76 10.29
C VAL A 182 23.37 -12.94 9.31
N VAL A 183 23.62 -11.63 9.26
CA VAL A 183 23.04 -10.73 8.27
C VAL A 183 24.11 -9.87 7.63
N GLY A 184 24.03 -9.68 6.32
CA GLY A 184 24.98 -8.81 5.63
C GLY A 184 24.83 -8.82 4.13
N VAL A 185 25.96 -8.63 3.46
CA VAL A 185 26.10 -8.75 2.02
C VAL A 185 27.25 -9.66 1.67
N VAL A 186 27.15 -10.26 0.49
CA VAL A 186 28.14 -11.20 -0.03
C VAL A 186 28.46 -10.91 -1.47
N LYS A 187 29.70 -11.13 -1.88
CA LYS A 187 30.10 -11.03 -3.28
C LYS A 187 29.46 -12.11 -4.14
N GLU A 188 29.18 -11.79 -5.41
CA GLU A 188 28.59 -12.71 -6.39
C GLU A 188 29.39 -14.02 -6.51
N SER A 189 30.72 -13.90 -6.59
CA SER A 189 31.67 -15.01 -6.75
C SER A 189 31.90 -15.89 -5.50
N ILE A 190 31.11 -15.75 -4.44
CA ILE A 190 31.31 -16.58 -3.24
C ILE A 190 31.10 -18.07 -3.54
N SER A 191 31.93 -18.93 -2.93
CA SER A 191 31.72 -20.37 -3.01
C SER A 191 30.37 -20.74 -2.40
N ARG A 192 29.58 -21.50 -3.14
CA ARG A 192 28.29 -22.05 -2.69
C ARG A 192 28.42 -23.42 -2.05
N LYS A 193 29.58 -24.06 -2.23
CA LYS A 193 29.81 -25.43 -1.78
C LYS A 193 30.83 -25.47 -0.66
N GLY A 194 30.54 -26.25 0.37
CA GLY A 194 31.34 -26.39 1.59
C GLY A 194 31.26 -25.19 2.52
N GLY A 195 32.16 -25.15 3.50
CA GLY A 195 32.21 -24.08 4.51
C GLY A 195 32.59 -22.72 3.90
N VAL A 196 31.73 -21.73 4.11
CA VAL A 196 31.99 -20.34 3.72
C VAL A 196 32.79 -19.63 4.81
N ALA A 197 33.92 -19.02 4.45
CA ALA A 197 34.68 -18.18 5.36
C ALA A 197 33.94 -16.84 5.57
N LEU A 198 33.26 -16.69 6.71
CA LEU A 198 32.53 -15.47 7.09
C LEU A 198 33.51 -14.34 7.45
N SER A 199 34.07 -13.69 6.43
CA SER A 199 34.92 -12.51 6.57
C SER A 199 35.02 -11.71 5.27
N PRO A 200 35.47 -10.43 5.33
CA PRO A 200 35.74 -9.64 4.13
C PRO A 200 36.69 -10.32 3.13
N ALA A 201 37.71 -11.04 3.62
CA ALA A 201 38.63 -11.79 2.76
C ALA A 201 37.93 -12.97 2.05
N GLY A 202 36.93 -13.58 2.71
CA GLY A 202 36.04 -14.57 2.12
C GLY A 202 34.93 -13.98 1.25
N GLY A 203 34.80 -12.65 1.21
CA GLY A 203 33.78 -11.95 0.43
C GLY A 203 32.45 -11.71 1.15
N VAL A 204 32.45 -11.77 2.48
CA VAL A 204 31.27 -11.52 3.31
C VAL A 204 31.48 -10.28 4.18
N TRP A 205 30.53 -9.35 4.13
CA TRP A 205 30.48 -8.17 5.00
C TRP A 205 29.17 -8.20 5.77
N GLY A 206 29.25 -8.55 7.05
CA GLY A 206 28.08 -8.81 7.87
C GLY A 206 28.36 -8.67 9.35
N ILE A 207 27.30 -8.77 10.13
CA ILE A 207 27.35 -8.94 11.57
C ILE A 207 26.61 -10.23 11.94
N GLN A 208 26.93 -10.79 13.10
CA GLN A 208 26.32 -12.01 13.60
C GLN A 208 26.08 -11.93 15.10
N GLN A 209 25.11 -12.72 15.56
CA GLN A 209 24.95 -13.08 16.96
C GLN A 209 25.41 -14.52 17.15
N TYR A 210 26.21 -14.77 18.19
CA TYR A 210 26.57 -16.11 18.63
C TYR A 210 25.51 -16.68 19.57
N TRP A 211 25.48 -18.02 19.69
CA TRP A 211 24.70 -18.75 20.70
C TRP A 211 24.97 -18.29 22.15
N SER A 212 26.11 -17.66 22.41
CA SER A 212 26.43 -17.04 23.71
C SER A 212 25.69 -15.72 23.98
N GLY A 213 24.98 -15.17 22.99
CA GLY A 213 24.39 -13.83 23.02
C GLY A 213 25.34 -12.70 22.62
N GLU A 214 26.60 -13.01 22.29
CA GLU A 214 27.58 -12.01 21.88
C GLU A 214 27.40 -11.61 20.41
N TYR A 215 27.51 -10.32 20.13
CA TYR A 215 27.41 -9.78 18.78
C TYR A 215 28.80 -9.43 18.24
N THR A 216 29.08 -9.79 16.99
CA THR A 216 30.35 -9.46 16.33
C THR A 216 30.15 -8.98 14.90
N ALA A 217 31.01 -8.07 14.45
CA ALA A 217 31.23 -7.85 13.04
C ALA A 217 32.20 -8.91 12.50
N LEU A 218 31.93 -9.40 11.30
CA LEU A 218 32.68 -10.46 10.61
C LEU A 218 34.09 -10.04 10.15
N THR A 219 34.78 -9.15 10.85
CA THR A 219 36.19 -8.84 10.56
C THR A 219 37.09 -10.05 10.86
N SER A 220 38.36 -9.97 10.43
CA SER A 220 39.38 -10.97 10.80
C SER A 220 40.53 -10.26 11.53
N PRO A 221 40.69 -10.45 12.86
CA PRO A 221 39.81 -11.21 13.76
C PRO A 221 38.41 -10.57 13.94
N PRO A 222 37.39 -11.30 14.43
CA PRO A 222 36.05 -10.75 14.67
C PRO A 222 36.07 -9.57 15.64
N THR A 223 35.31 -8.51 15.35
CA THR A 223 35.23 -7.31 16.19
C THR A 223 33.98 -7.40 17.05
N PRO A 224 34.08 -7.43 18.40
CA PRO A 224 32.93 -7.38 19.29
C PRO A 224 32.11 -6.11 19.11
N LEU A 225 30.78 -6.24 19.14
CA LEU A 225 29.86 -5.12 19.06
C LEU A 225 29.27 -4.83 20.44
N THR A 226 29.22 -3.55 20.81
CA THR A 226 28.52 -3.11 22.02
C THR A 226 27.07 -2.83 21.67
N VAL A 227 26.19 -3.73 22.10
CA VAL A 227 24.75 -3.61 21.90
C VAL A 227 24.08 -3.30 23.24
N LEU A 228 23.25 -2.26 23.30
CA LEU A 228 22.63 -1.79 24.55
C LEU A 228 21.48 -2.69 25.03
N ARG A 229 20.82 -3.38 24.09
CA ARG A 229 19.66 -4.25 24.29
C ARG A 229 19.65 -5.29 23.17
N ASP A 230 19.01 -6.42 23.38
CA ASP A 230 18.93 -7.45 22.34
C ASP A 230 18.32 -6.90 21.05
N LEU A 231 18.98 -7.21 19.93
CA LEU A 231 18.57 -6.72 18.63
C LEU A 231 17.37 -7.52 18.16
N GLN A 232 16.24 -6.85 18.00
CA GLN A 232 15.06 -7.46 17.36
C GLN A 232 15.09 -7.27 15.84
N ARG A 233 15.75 -6.20 15.38
CA ARG A 233 15.91 -5.84 13.97
C ARG A 233 17.30 -5.27 13.71
N VAL A 234 17.80 -5.53 12.50
CA VAL A 234 19.05 -4.96 11.99
C VAL A 234 18.77 -4.28 10.66
N ARG A 235 19.10 -2.98 10.59
CA ARG A 235 19.12 -2.24 9.33
C ARG A 235 20.47 -2.44 8.66
N VAL A 236 20.43 -2.89 7.41
CA VAL A 236 21.59 -3.00 6.52
C VAL A 236 21.51 -1.88 5.49
N GLN A 237 22.58 -1.12 5.35
CA GLN A 237 22.71 -0.07 4.33
C GLN A 237 23.95 -0.33 3.50
N LEU A 238 23.77 -0.57 2.21
CA LEU A 238 24.83 -0.68 1.23
C LEU A 238 24.92 0.64 0.47
N ASP A 239 26.07 1.30 0.55
CA ASP A 239 26.46 2.39 -0.33
C ASP A 239 27.55 1.85 -1.25
N TRP A 240 27.14 1.25 -2.38
CA TRP A 240 28.05 0.59 -3.29
C TRP A 240 29.05 1.58 -3.88
N ASP A 241 28.57 2.79 -4.24
CA ASP A 241 29.37 3.83 -4.87
C ASP A 241 30.46 4.38 -3.93
N ARG A 242 30.19 4.45 -2.62
CA ARG A 242 31.18 4.86 -1.61
C ARG A 242 31.97 3.68 -1.01
N GLY A 243 31.63 2.45 -1.37
CA GLY A 243 32.30 1.27 -0.84
C GLY A 243 32.01 1.05 0.64
N GLU A 244 30.80 1.34 1.12
CA GLU A 244 30.42 1.18 2.52
C GLU A 244 29.26 0.21 2.72
N VAL A 245 29.35 -0.65 3.74
CA VAL A 245 28.22 -1.43 4.27
C VAL A 245 28.10 -1.13 5.75
N SER A 246 27.00 -0.50 6.15
CA SER A 246 26.75 -0.13 7.55
C SER A 246 25.57 -0.90 8.12
N PHE A 247 25.68 -1.17 9.42
CA PHE A 247 24.68 -1.87 10.22
C PHE A 247 24.24 -0.96 11.36
N SER A 248 22.94 -0.90 11.64
CA SER A 248 22.38 -0.10 12.72
C SER A 248 21.12 -0.74 13.30
N ASP A 249 20.78 -0.40 14.54
CA ASP A 249 19.48 -0.68 15.13
C ASP A 249 18.45 0.35 14.60
N PRO A 250 17.41 -0.06 13.83
CA PRO A 250 16.45 0.87 13.26
C PRO A 250 15.51 1.52 14.28
N SER A 251 15.43 1.01 15.52
CA SER A 251 14.53 1.56 16.56
C SER A 251 14.93 2.96 17.02
N ASN A 252 16.23 3.25 17.01
CA ASN A 252 16.82 4.51 17.45
C ASN A 252 17.93 5.01 16.49
N ASN A 253 18.14 4.32 15.37
CA ASN A 253 19.24 4.53 14.41
C ASN A 253 20.63 4.46 15.07
N THR A 254 20.81 3.64 16.11
CA THR A 254 22.13 3.47 16.75
C THR A 254 23.05 2.69 15.80
N PRO A 255 24.21 3.24 15.41
CA PRO A 255 25.15 2.53 14.56
C PRO A 255 25.76 1.34 15.32
N LEU A 256 25.82 0.19 14.65
CA LEU A 256 26.44 -1.04 15.17
C LEU A 256 27.85 -1.19 14.60
N TYR A 257 27.99 -1.18 13.27
CA TYR A 257 29.29 -1.32 12.61
C TYR A 257 29.26 -0.76 11.19
N THR A 258 30.43 -0.45 10.61
CA THR A 258 30.56 -0.07 9.19
C THR A 258 31.82 -0.68 8.60
N PHE A 259 31.64 -1.46 7.53
CA PHE A 259 32.73 -1.91 6.69
C PHE A 259 33.01 -0.90 5.59
N ARG A 260 34.29 -0.73 5.27
CA ARG A 260 34.75 0.05 4.11
C ARG A 260 35.55 -0.86 3.19
N HIS A 261 35.16 -0.94 1.93
CA HIS A 261 35.82 -1.79 0.95
C HIS A 261 35.57 -1.28 -0.48
N SER A 262 36.55 -1.47 -1.36
CA SER A 262 36.40 -1.17 -2.79
C SER A 262 35.74 -2.36 -3.48
N PHE A 263 34.41 -2.34 -3.59
CA PHE A 263 33.67 -3.41 -4.26
C PHE A 263 33.93 -3.40 -5.76
N THR A 264 34.29 -4.56 -6.32
CA THR A 264 34.61 -4.73 -7.75
C THR A 264 33.60 -5.57 -8.50
N GLU A 265 32.70 -6.23 -7.77
CA GLU A 265 31.66 -7.10 -8.33
C GLU A 265 30.32 -6.83 -7.64
N ARG A 266 29.28 -7.50 -8.12
CA ARG A 266 27.94 -7.38 -7.58
C ARG A 266 27.88 -7.96 -6.17
N LEU A 267 27.14 -7.30 -5.28
CA LEU A 267 26.88 -7.78 -3.93
C LEU A 267 25.42 -8.18 -3.77
N PHE A 268 25.17 -9.29 -3.08
CA PHE A 268 23.82 -9.77 -2.78
C PHE A 268 23.54 -9.66 -1.28
N PRO A 269 22.31 -9.32 -0.87
CA PRO A 269 21.86 -9.54 0.51
C PRO A 269 22.13 -10.98 0.94
N PHE A 270 22.63 -11.15 2.15
CA PHE A 270 23.03 -12.44 2.71
C PHE A 270 22.38 -12.65 4.07
N PHE A 271 21.77 -13.82 4.24
CA PHE A 271 21.06 -14.20 5.45
C PHE A 271 21.42 -15.63 5.83
N SER A 272 21.63 -15.85 7.13
CA SER A 272 21.79 -17.17 7.72
C SER A 272 21.01 -17.19 9.03
N PRO A 273 19.76 -17.66 9.05
CA PRO A 273 18.98 -17.78 10.28
C PRO A 273 19.43 -18.98 11.11
N SER A 274 18.85 -19.12 12.30
CA SER A 274 18.78 -20.38 13.03
C SER A 274 17.31 -20.78 13.23
N THR A 275 16.88 -21.00 14.47
CA THR A 275 15.67 -21.76 14.79
C THR A 275 14.41 -20.92 14.62
N HIS A 276 14.45 -19.66 15.04
CA HIS A 276 13.29 -18.76 14.99
C HIS A 276 13.12 -18.09 13.62
N GLY A 277 14.19 -18.01 12.83
CA GLY A 277 14.16 -17.49 11.48
C GLY A 277 14.37 -15.99 11.40
N MET A 278 14.43 -15.49 10.17
CA MET A 278 14.58 -14.09 9.83
C MET A 278 13.48 -13.66 8.86
N GLN A 279 13.07 -12.40 8.93
CA GLN A 279 12.12 -11.81 8.01
C GLN A 279 12.60 -10.45 7.51
N ILE A 280 12.52 -10.22 6.21
CA ILE A 280 12.75 -8.90 5.62
C ILE A 280 11.53 -8.04 5.92
N CYS A 281 11.74 -6.90 6.59
CA CYS A 281 10.65 -6.02 6.95
C CYS A 281 10.09 -5.28 5.72
N PRO A 282 8.76 -5.21 5.56
CA PRO A 282 8.15 -4.43 4.51
C PRO A 282 8.33 -2.93 4.75
N LEU A 283 8.45 -2.18 3.65
CA LEU A 283 8.48 -0.72 3.64
C LEU A 283 7.13 -0.17 3.23
N LYS A 284 6.75 0.94 3.86
CA LYS A 284 5.55 1.68 3.47
C LYS A 284 5.84 2.52 2.24
N VAL A 285 5.23 2.17 1.11
CA VAL A 285 5.32 2.95 -0.12
C VAL A 285 4.35 4.14 -0.02
N SER A 286 4.81 5.32 -0.41
CA SER A 286 3.96 6.51 -0.55
C SER A 286 4.17 7.14 -1.91
N VAL A 287 3.11 7.69 -2.47
CA VAL A 287 3.14 8.36 -3.77
C VAL A 287 3.15 9.85 -3.51
N SER A 288 4.12 10.55 -4.10
CA SER A 288 4.15 12.00 -4.11
C SER A 288 3.90 12.48 -5.54
N VAL A 289 2.79 13.20 -5.75
CA VAL A 289 2.54 13.90 -7.02
C VAL A 289 3.26 15.25 -6.93
N LYS A 290 4.15 15.53 -7.88
CA LYS A 290 4.86 16.81 -7.99
C LYS A 290 4.01 17.88 -8.66
#